data_AF-A0A319CGS5-F1
#
_entry.id   AF-A0A319CGS5-F1
#
_cell.length_a   1.000
_cell.length_b   1.000
_cell.length_c   1.000
_cell.angle_alpha   90.00
_cell.angle_beta   90.00
_cell.angle_gamma   90.00
#
_symmetry.space_group_name_H-M   'P 1'
#
loop_
_entity.id
_entity.type
_entity.pdbx_description
1 polymer ?
#
loop_
_entity_poly.entity_id
_entity_poly.type
_entity_poly.pdbx_seq_one_letter_code
_entity_poly.pdbx_strand_id
1 'polypeptide(L)'
;MASLQESLAGPGYVILNAIRVINIIVFLDIIAASAVMLVKISLLTSFFFFEAVSRVATAGVSIFLIISELPILRGYFDRNWPLLGQESGFITLAIAMLVLGMEVLGDLNTKATSQESLGMPFWRLVLSAGILSVIMSVINVAASFVFSDRDIGVSARHVRLYGAVAPQKVVSRAGSQRSFQLSMKREESLPTYSPQSSVRRHMSQRTSTRFPLKISPPLNPINISDAASWLNSGSRLQRMYHLPYPPPPQSTLFYISFLIFFAPIIIPRAINLYRSLRVSIATRPPPRPIPHDAARALNLLFFSITFFFLLSLPFSPRAPPQSIFTLTHSRINTASDVLFARLARLRPENTLTATDLLLKTKLTSLPARKLYLRFGPDALARCQFCSLDNPTTYILYYLPSHVLLPHLFHLAILGAATAAPLTGPDASRWRNKFTLAGAALALLDLYLVFRYDPVQTGPAALRAGLSVPTAAYYQLGLLRPLAFAVVDGVGALLIYLAASRRFFYAPPSQAEQVAQLVSTALSALGGATSKLHALSVTRSTVVRDRVLKDRDDAYWRTVVALHVDNPALRASEDGPGAPAASSAAPISIWEEEEVVRAMSRAMAGQGGVEMAKLGMDAAEYVNTITKGLDGAGQ
;
A
#
# COMPACT_ATOMS: atom_id res chain seq x y z
N MET A 1 -10.49 -37.75 30.99
CA MET A 1 -9.67 -36.66 30.42
C MET A 1 -10.50 -35.59 29.70
N ALA A 2 -11.60 -35.93 29.01
CA ALA A 2 -12.43 -34.95 28.28
C ALA A 2 -12.97 -33.75 29.12
N SER A 3 -13.39 -33.95 30.38
CA SER A 3 -13.96 -32.88 31.22
C SER A 3 -12.97 -31.76 31.58
N LEU A 4 -11.66 -32.02 31.55
CA LEU A 4 -10.64 -30.98 31.69
C LEU A 4 -10.54 -30.11 30.42
N GLN A 5 -10.73 -30.69 29.23
CA GLN A 5 -10.60 -29.97 27.96
C GLN A 5 -11.72 -28.93 27.76
N GLU A 6 -12.97 -29.23 28.15
CA GLU A 6 -14.06 -28.25 28.13
C GLU A 6 -13.81 -27.09 29.13
N SER A 7 -13.36 -27.41 30.35
CA SER A 7 -13.01 -26.42 31.38
C SER A 7 -11.85 -25.50 30.95
N LEU A 8 -10.88 -26.03 30.20
CA LEU A 8 -9.70 -25.30 29.72
C LEU A 8 -9.93 -24.47 28.45
N ALA A 9 -11.06 -24.61 27.74
CA ALA A 9 -11.27 -23.94 26.45
C ALA A 9 -11.41 -22.40 26.56
N GLY A 10 -11.95 -21.90 27.68
CA GLY A 10 -12.01 -20.47 28.00
C GLY A 10 -10.67 -19.92 28.52
N PRO A 11 -10.12 -20.46 29.63
CA PRO A 11 -8.82 -20.05 30.17
C PRO A 11 -7.66 -20.20 29.18
N GLY A 12 -7.67 -21.25 28.35
CA GLY A 12 -6.66 -21.52 27.33
C GLY A 12 -6.54 -20.40 26.30
N TYR A 13 -7.65 -19.73 25.93
CA TYR A 13 -7.58 -18.54 25.08
C TYR A 13 -6.77 -17.41 25.74
N VAL A 14 -6.94 -17.19 27.05
CA VAL A 14 -6.21 -16.15 27.79
C VAL A 14 -4.73 -16.52 27.91
N ILE A 15 -4.43 -17.76 28.34
CA ILE A 15 -3.07 -18.29 28.51
C ILE A 15 -2.29 -18.24 27.20
N LEU A 16 -2.87 -18.71 26.10
CA LEU A 16 -2.21 -18.75 24.79
C LEU A 16 -2.01 -17.35 24.18
N ASN A 17 -2.84 -16.36 24.52
CA ASN A 17 -2.62 -14.97 24.13
C ASN A 17 -1.59 -14.26 25.05
N ALA A 18 -1.50 -14.60 26.33
CA ALA A 18 -0.41 -14.16 27.20
C ALA A 18 0.96 -14.69 26.69
N ILE A 19 1.01 -15.97 26.32
CA ILE A 19 2.16 -16.59 25.63
C ILE A 19 2.54 -15.83 24.35
N ARG A 20 1.56 -15.35 23.56
CA ARG A 20 1.85 -14.48 22.39
C ARG A 20 2.56 -13.19 22.81
N VAL A 21 2.05 -12.48 23.82
CA VAL A 21 2.64 -11.21 24.27
C VAL A 21 4.06 -11.42 24.76
N ILE A 22 4.31 -12.48 25.53
CA ILE A 22 5.64 -12.85 26.01
C ILE A 22 6.57 -13.19 24.82
N ASN A 23 6.13 -13.99 23.84
CA ASN A 23 6.92 -14.26 22.63
C ASN A 23 7.32 -12.98 21.87
N ILE A 24 6.40 -12.01 21.76
CA ILE A 24 6.69 -10.72 21.11
C ILE A 24 7.73 -9.93 21.90
N ILE A 25 7.64 -9.91 23.24
CA ILE A 25 8.64 -9.26 24.10
C ILE A 25 10.02 -9.90 23.90
N VAL A 26 10.10 -11.24 23.91
CA VAL A 26 11.37 -11.97 23.66
C VAL A 26 12.00 -11.60 22.32
N PHE A 27 11.21 -11.53 21.24
CA PHE A 27 11.75 -11.12 19.94
C PHE A 27 12.21 -9.65 19.93
N LEU A 28 11.55 -8.75 20.68
CA LEU A 28 12.01 -7.37 20.85
C LEU A 28 13.31 -7.30 21.66
N ASP A 29 13.48 -8.14 22.68
CA ASP A 29 14.71 -8.24 23.47
C ASP A 29 15.88 -8.78 22.64
N ILE A 30 15.63 -9.77 21.76
CA ILE A 30 16.61 -10.26 20.78
C ILE A 30 17.01 -9.14 19.80
N ILE A 31 16.05 -8.38 19.27
CA ILE A 31 16.34 -7.24 18.37
C ILE A 31 17.16 -6.16 19.11
N ALA A 32 16.85 -5.88 20.38
CA ALA A 32 17.60 -4.95 21.20
C ALA A 32 19.04 -5.43 21.45
N ALA A 33 19.22 -6.72 21.76
CA ALA A 33 20.54 -7.35 21.89
C ALA A 33 21.34 -7.25 20.58
N SER A 34 20.76 -7.63 19.44
CA SER A 34 21.40 -7.56 18.12
C SER A 34 21.81 -6.12 17.76
N ALA A 35 20.98 -5.12 18.08
CA ALA A 35 21.28 -3.71 17.83
C ALA A 35 22.43 -3.19 18.73
N VAL A 36 22.42 -3.54 20.02
CA VAL A 36 23.51 -3.20 20.97
C VAL A 36 24.84 -3.79 20.52
N MET A 37 24.83 -5.06 20.08
CA MET A 37 26.02 -5.74 19.56
C MET A 37 26.56 -5.07 18.28
N LEU A 38 25.68 -4.68 17.36
CA LEU A 38 26.06 -4.00 16.11
C LEU A 38 26.73 -2.65 16.38
N VAL A 39 26.19 -1.86 17.34
CA VAL A 39 26.78 -0.57 17.76
C VAL A 39 28.15 -0.73 18.46
N LYS A 40 28.45 -1.92 18.98
CA LYS A 40 29.66 -2.23 19.76
C LYS A 40 30.68 -3.12 19.04
N ILE A 41 30.49 -3.44 17.76
CA ILE A 41 31.48 -4.18 16.96
C ILE A 41 32.86 -3.49 17.04
N SER A 42 33.84 -4.19 17.60
CA SER A 42 35.22 -3.76 17.63
C SER A 42 35.87 -4.00 16.26
N LEU A 43 36.39 -2.95 15.62
CA LEU A 43 37.02 -2.98 14.28
C LEU A 43 38.40 -3.71 14.24
N LEU A 44 38.62 -4.68 15.13
CA LEU A 44 39.88 -5.39 15.34
C LEU A 44 39.85 -6.86 14.85
N THR A 45 38.68 -7.38 14.46
CA THR A 45 38.54 -8.74 13.92
C THR A 45 38.43 -8.73 12.39
N SER A 46 39.12 -9.66 11.73
CA SER A 46 39.21 -9.74 10.26
C SER A 46 37.89 -9.99 9.53
N PHE A 47 36.82 -10.34 10.27
CA PHE A 47 35.53 -10.80 9.74
C PHE A 47 34.34 -9.90 10.11
N PHE A 48 34.59 -8.67 10.57
CA PHE A 48 33.55 -7.74 11.07
C PHE A 48 32.33 -7.58 10.13
N PHE A 49 32.52 -7.66 8.81
CA PHE A 49 31.44 -7.53 7.83
C PHE A 49 30.44 -8.67 7.91
N PHE A 50 30.91 -9.93 7.97
CA PHE A 50 30.04 -11.10 8.06
C PHE A 50 29.32 -11.15 9.41
N GLU A 51 29.99 -10.73 10.47
CA GLU A 51 29.40 -10.59 11.80
C GLU A 51 28.26 -9.55 11.82
N ALA A 52 28.49 -8.36 11.25
CA ALA A 52 27.46 -7.33 11.11
C ALA A 52 26.28 -7.77 10.24
N VAL A 53 26.54 -8.48 9.13
CA VAL A 53 25.48 -9.02 8.25
C VAL A 53 24.68 -10.10 8.97
N SER A 54 25.30 -10.99 9.75
CA SER A 54 24.59 -11.98 10.55
C SER A 54 23.67 -11.31 11.58
N ARG A 55 24.16 -10.30 12.30
CA ARG A 55 23.36 -9.51 13.26
C ARG A 55 22.14 -8.85 12.61
N VAL A 56 22.28 -8.32 11.40
CA VAL A 56 21.16 -7.74 10.62
C VAL A 56 20.19 -8.83 10.13
N ALA A 57 20.69 -9.99 9.71
CA ALA A 57 19.85 -11.13 9.30
C ALA A 57 19.01 -11.66 10.49
N THR A 58 19.63 -11.83 11.66
CA THR A 58 19.00 -12.32 12.90
C THR A 58 17.96 -11.35 13.44
N ALA A 59 18.21 -10.03 13.35
CA ALA A 59 17.18 -9.02 13.58
C ALA A 59 16.03 -9.10 12.55
N GLY A 60 16.34 -9.32 11.27
CA GLY A 60 15.36 -9.48 10.19
C GLY A 60 14.45 -10.71 10.37
N VAL A 61 15.02 -11.85 10.74
CA VAL A 61 14.29 -13.09 11.06
C VAL A 61 13.40 -12.87 12.29
N SER A 62 13.89 -12.18 13.32
CA SER A 62 13.10 -11.84 14.51
C SER A 62 11.89 -10.95 14.16
N ILE A 63 12.07 -9.94 13.30
CA ILE A 63 10.97 -9.10 12.78
C ILE A 63 9.95 -9.94 11.99
N PHE A 64 10.41 -10.86 11.14
CA PHE A 64 9.54 -11.77 10.39
C PHE A 64 8.71 -12.67 11.33
N LEU A 65 9.31 -13.18 12.40
CA LEU A 65 8.62 -13.99 13.40
C LEU A 65 7.58 -13.18 14.20
N ILE A 66 7.88 -11.92 14.58
CA ILE A 66 6.89 -11.00 15.16
C ILE A 66 5.69 -10.82 14.20
N ILE A 67 5.95 -10.61 12.91
CA ILE A 67 4.90 -10.46 11.89
C ILE A 67 4.07 -11.75 11.75
N SER A 68 4.67 -12.93 11.92
CA SER A 68 3.95 -14.23 11.89
C SER A 68 3.00 -14.42 13.09
N GLU A 69 3.28 -13.77 14.22
CA GLU A 69 2.45 -13.81 15.43
C GLU A 69 1.36 -12.72 15.45
N LEU A 70 1.47 -11.69 14.60
CA LEU A 70 0.45 -10.68 14.42
C LEU A 70 -0.72 -11.18 13.55
N PRO A 71 -1.99 -10.88 13.91
CA PRO A 71 -3.17 -11.41 13.25
C PRO A 71 -3.43 -10.87 11.82
N ILE A 72 -2.48 -10.13 11.23
CA ILE A 72 -2.67 -9.22 10.09
C ILE A 72 -2.53 -9.93 8.73
N LEU A 73 -1.63 -10.92 8.60
CA LEU A 73 -1.23 -11.51 7.32
C LEU A 73 -1.52 -13.02 7.21
N ARG A 74 -2.53 -13.53 7.93
CA ARG A 74 -2.84 -14.97 8.05
C ARG A 74 -2.84 -15.72 6.71
N GLY A 75 -3.61 -15.25 5.72
CA GLY A 75 -3.71 -15.88 4.40
C GLY A 75 -2.46 -15.77 3.51
N TYR A 76 -1.42 -15.04 3.91
CA TYR A 76 -0.09 -15.11 3.29
C TYR A 76 0.73 -16.24 3.90
N PHE A 77 0.79 -16.33 5.24
CA PHE A 77 1.47 -17.43 5.92
C PHE A 77 0.84 -18.79 5.59
N ASP A 78 -0.50 -18.89 5.61
CA ASP A 78 -1.22 -20.13 5.26
C ASP A 78 -0.93 -20.62 3.83
N ARG A 79 -0.57 -19.72 2.89
CA ARG A 79 -0.31 -20.07 1.47
C ARG A 79 1.17 -20.23 1.12
N ASN A 80 2.05 -19.46 1.74
CA ASN A 80 3.48 -19.42 1.40
C ASN A 80 4.37 -20.14 2.43
N TRP A 81 3.91 -20.29 3.67
CA TRP A 81 4.68 -20.85 4.79
C TRP A 81 3.75 -21.68 5.72
N PRO A 82 3.25 -22.85 5.27
CA PRO A 82 2.26 -23.63 6.02
C PRO A 82 2.75 -24.06 7.42
N LEU A 83 4.07 -24.18 7.60
CA LEU A 83 4.75 -24.41 8.88
C LEU A 83 4.60 -23.26 9.90
N LEU A 84 4.20 -22.07 9.46
CA LEU A 84 3.83 -20.91 10.28
C LEU A 84 2.35 -20.54 10.09
N GLY A 85 1.54 -21.42 9.49
CA GLY A 85 0.12 -21.21 9.26
C GLY A 85 -0.74 -21.38 10.51
N GLN A 86 -2.06 -21.35 10.30
CA GLN A 86 -3.05 -21.64 11.35
C GLN A 86 -3.10 -23.13 11.71
N GLU A 87 -2.89 -24.02 10.73
CA GLU A 87 -2.98 -25.48 10.90
C GLU A 87 -1.77 -26.07 11.65
N SER A 88 -0.61 -25.40 11.63
CA SER A 88 0.59 -25.80 12.39
C SER A 88 0.52 -25.43 13.87
N GLY A 89 1.15 -26.23 14.74
CA GLY A 89 1.37 -25.91 16.16
C GLY A 89 2.44 -24.83 16.38
N PHE A 90 2.85 -24.63 17.64
CA PHE A 90 3.89 -23.65 18.01
C PHE A 90 5.33 -24.18 17.87
N ILE A 91 5.50 -25.44 17.50
CA ILE A 91 6.79 -26.15 17.45
C ILE A 91 7.81 -25.46 16.53
N THR A 92 7.39 -24.99 15.36
CA THR A 92 8.27 -24.34 14.37
C THR A 92 8.78 -22.99 14.86
N LEU A 93 7.91 -22.20 15.51
CA LEU A 93 8.28 -20.96 16.19
C LEU A 93 9.19 -21.24 17.40
N ALA A 94 8.93 -22.30 18.17
CA ALA A 94 9.77 -22.69 19.29
C ALA A 94 11.19 -23.09 18.85
N ILE A 95 11.33 -23.87 17.77
CA ILE A 95 12.63 -24.23 17.19
C ILE A 95 13.37 -22.97 16.72
N ALA A 96 12.68 -22.04 16.05
CA ALA A 96 13.29 -20.78 15.64
C ALA A 96 13.76 -19.94 16.84
N MET A 97 12.95 -19.83 17.91
CA MET A 97 13.35 -19.15 19.16
C MET A 97 14.53 -19.83 19.85
N LEU A 98 14.64 -21.16 19.79
CA LEU A 98 15.77 -21.91 20.34
C LEU A 98 17.06 -21.58 19.58
N VAL A 99 17.02 -21.62 18.25
CA VAL A 99 18.18 -21.31 17.39
C VAL A 99 18.65 -19.88 17.61
N LEU A 100 17.74 -18.89 17.56
CA LEU A 100 18.07 -17.48 17.80
C LEU A 100 18.58 -17.24 19.23
N GLY A 101 18.03 -17.94 20.24
CA GLY A 101 18.49 -17.86 21.62
C GLY A 101 19.91 -18.41 21.80
N MET A 102 20.22 -19.54 21.17
CA MET A 102 21.55 -20.15 21.19
C MET A 102 22.59 -19.32 20.42
N GLU A 103 22.19 -18.66 19.33
CA GLU A 103 23.04 -17.74 18.57
C GLU A 103 23.46 -16.53 19.44
N VAL A 104 22.48 -15.86 20.07
CA VAL A 104 22.71 -14.70 20.96
C VAL A 104 23.54 -15.07 22.21
N LEU A 105 23.41 -16.30 22.73
CA LEU A 105 24.27 -16.81 23.81
C LEU A 105 25.67 -17.18 23.31
N GLY A 106 25.80 -17.74 22.11
CA GLY A 106 27.09 -18.08 21.49
C GLY A 106 27.97 -16.85 21.28
N ASP A 107 27.37 -15.72 20.92
CA ASP A 107 28.07 -14.43 20.80
C ASP A 107 28.77 -13.99 22.09
N LEU A 108 28.27 -14.33 23.28
CA LEU A 108 28.89 -13.98 24.57
C LEU A 108 30.19 -14.76 24.84
N ASN A 109 30.48 -15.81 24.07
CA ASN A 109 31.70 -16.62 24.20
C ASN A 109 32.93 -15.99 23.50
N THR A 110 32.74 -14.91 22.72
CA THR A 110 33.87 -14.25 22.03
C THR A 110 34.55 -13.22 22.92
N LYS A 111 35.88 -13.11 22.83
CA LYS A 111 36.66 -12.17 23.67
C LYS A 111 36.27 -10.69 23.46
N ALA A 112 35.75 -10.36 22.28
CA ALA A 112 35.34 -9.01 21.90
C ALA A 112 34.04 -8.53 22.58
N THR A 113 33.16 -9.45 22.98
CA THR A 113 31.85 -9.18 23.63
C THR A 113 31.87 -9.49 25.14
N SER A 114 33.05 -9.70 25.71
CA SER A 114 33.23 -9.97 27.14
C SER A 114 32.76 -8.81 28.03
N GLN A 115 32.54 -9.12 29.32
CA GLN A 115 31.96 -8.18 30.31
C GLN A 115 32.70 -6.84 30.42
N GLU A 116 34.00 -6.84 30.13
CA GLU A 116 34.90 -5.67 30.22
C GLU A 116 34.75 -4.69 29.05
N SER A 117 34.47 -5.18 27.82
CA SER A 117 34.30 -4.34 26.62
C SER A 117 32.86 -3.88 26.40
N LEU A 118 31.88 -4.75 26.71
CA LEU A 118 30.46 -4.51 26.47
C LEU A 118 29.81 -3.66 27.57
N GLY A 119 30.33 -3.78 28.80
CA GLY A 119 29.79 -3.14 30.01
C GLY A 119 28.65 -3.94 30.65
N MET A 120 28.63 -4.01 31.99
CA MET A 120 27.69 -4.84 32.76
C MET A 120 26.20 -4.73 32.37
N PRO A 121 25.57 -3.55 32.14
CA PRO A 121 24.15 -3.51 31.82
C PRO A 121 23.82 -4.11 30.45
N PHE A 122 24.69 -3.92 29.45
CA PHE A 122 24.48 -4.45 28.10
C PHE A 122 24.75 -5.95 28.04
N TRP A 123 25.78 -6.44 28.75
CA TRP A 123 26.05 -7.87 28.88
C TRP A 123 24.89 -8.61 29.57
N ARG A 124 24.31 -8.03 30.62
CA ARG A 124 23.11 -8.58 31.27
C ARG A 124 21.88 -8.62 30.36
N LEU A 125 21.67 -7.57 29.54
CA LEU A 125 20.56 -7.52 28.57
C LEU A 125 20.67 -8.67 27.56
N VAL A 126 21.83 -8.85 26.94
CA VAL A 126 22.10 -9.95 25.98
C VAL A 126 21.87 -11.31 26.65
N LEU A 127 22.46 -11.52 27.84
CA LEU A 127 22.32 -12.78 28.58
C LEU A 127 20.85 -13.09 28.92
N SER A 128 20.09 -12.07 29.35
CA SER A 128 18.67 -12.23 29.65
C SER A 128 17.83 -12.55 28.40
N ALA A 129 18.10 -11.91 27.26
CA ALA A 129 17.41 -12.17 26.00
C ALA A 129 17.63 -13.62 25.52
N GLY A 130 18.87 -14.10 25.58
CA GLY A 130 19.23 -15.48 25.23
C GLY A 130 18.54 -16.52 26.12
N ILE A 131 18.66 -16.38 27.45
CA ILE A 131 18.03 -17.31 28.42
C ILE A 131 16.51 -17.30 28.29
N LEU A 132 15.89 -16.12 28.18
CA LEU A 132 14.43 -15.99 28.07
C LEU A 132 13.90 -16.63 26.78
N SER A 133 14.65 -16.55 25.67
CA SER A 133 14.29 -17.23 24.42
C SER A 133 14.34 -18.75 24.52
N VAL A 134 15.35 -19.31 25.20
CA VAL A 134 15.46 -20.77 25.43
C VAL A 134 14.31 -21.27 26.32
N ILE A 135 14.02 -20.58 27.43
CA ILE A 135 12.90 -20.94 28.32
C ILE A 135 11.56 -20.85 27.58
N MET A 136 11.35 -19.77 26.82
CA MET A 136 10.09 -19.56 26.11
C MET A 136 9.91 -20.54 24.94
N SER A 137 11.00 -21.02 24.33
CA SER A 137 10.94 -22.15 23.38
C SER A 137 10.32 -23.39 24.01
N VAL A 138 10.79 -23.81 25.20
CA VAL A 138 10.24 -24.98 25.92
C VAL A 138 8.76 -24.78 26.26
N ILE A 139 8.37 -23.58 26.71
CA ILE A 139 6.96 -23.23 26.98
C ILE A 139 6.10 -23.33 25.71
N ASN A 140 6.59 -22.87 24.56
CA ASN A 140 5.88 -22.97 23.28
C ASN A 140 5.75 -24.43 22.80
N VAL A 141 6.76 -25.28 23.00
CA VAL A 141 6.65 -26.72 22.72
C VAL A 141 5.59 -27.36 23.61
N ALA A 142 5.65 -27.13 24.93
CA ALA A 142 4.67 -27.66 25.89
C ALA A 142 3.24 -27.19 25.56
N ALA A 143 3.04 -25.90 25.28
CA ALA A 143 1.75 -25.37 24.87
C ALA A 143 1.24 -25.99 23.55
N SER A 144 2.14 -26.38 22.64
CA SER A 144 1.78 -27.08 21.41
C SER A 144 1.38 -28.53 21.61
N PHE A 145 1.70 -29.16 22.74
CA PHE A 145 1.23 -30.51 23.10
C PHE A 145 -0.02 -30.46 23.99
N VAL A 146 -0.06 -29.56 24.97
CA VAL A 146 -1.19 -29.44 25.93
C VAL A 146 -2.48 -28.92 25.28
N PHE A 147 -2.36 -28.03 24.27
CA PHE A 147 -3.52 -27.39 23.64
C PHE A 147 -3.75 -27.81 22.17
N SER A 148 -3.13 -28.91 21.71
CA SER A 148 -3.37 -29.46 20.38
C SER A 148 -4.11 -30.79 20.46
N ASP A 149 -5.24 -30.89 19.77
CA ASP A 149 -6.00 -32.13 19.64
C ASP A 149 -5.75 -32.72 18.26
N ARG A 150 -5.11 -33.89 18.20
CA ARG A 150 -4.76 -34.56 16.93
C ARG A 150 -5.95 -35.27 16.31
N ASP A 151 -6.93 -35.67 17.10
CA ASP A 151 -8.06 -36.49 16.65
C ASP A 151 -9.16 -35.62 16.03
N ILE A 152 -9.27 -34.37 16.49
CA ILE A 152 -10.18 -33.35 15.92
C ILE A 152 -9.44 -32.43 14.91
N GLY A 153 -8.11 -32.54 14.78
CA GLY A 153 -7.29 -31.69 13.91
C GLY A 153 -7.18 -30.24 14.38
N VAL A 154 -7.40 -29.97 15.68
CA VAL A 154 -7.39 -28.62 16.24
C VAL A 154 -6.00 -28.28 16.74
N SER A 155 -5.30 -27.41 16.01
CA SER A 155 -4.01 -26.86 16.45
C SER A 155 -4.17 -25.92 17.66
N ALA A 156 -3.14 -25.82 18.50
CA ALA A 156 -3.09 -24.86 19.60
C ALA A 156 -3.24 -23.38 19.11
N ARG A 157 -2.89 -23.10 17.85
CA ARG A 157 -3.12 -21.79 17.21
C ARG A 157 -4.60 -21.53 16.90
N HIS A 158 -5.41 -22.56 16.64
CA HIS A 158 -6.87 -22.43 16.51
C HIS A 158 -7.55 -22.13 17.85
N VAL A 159 -7.18 -22.84 18.92
CA VAL A 159 -7.67 -22.57 20.29
C VAL A 159 -7.39 -21.13 20.71
N ARG A 160 -6.17 -20.64 20.43
CA ARG A 160 -5.76 -19.24 20.68
C ARG A 160 -6.56 -18.18 19.90
N LEU A 161 -7.20 -18.54 18.79
CA LEU A 161 -7.88 -17.61 17.89
C LEU A 161 -9.42 -17.65 17.99
N TYR A 162 -9.98 -18.79 18.34
CA TYR A 162 -11.44 -19.02 18.36
C TYR A 162 -11.96 -19.54 19.70
N GLY A 163 -11.09 -19.79 20.68
CA GLY A 163 -11.47 -20.29 22.01
C GLY A 163 -12.29 -21.58 21.92
N ALA A 164 -13.37 -21.67 22.69
CA ALA A 164 -14.31 -22.80 22.70
C ALA A 164 -14.97 -23.10 21.33
N VAL A 165 -14.92 -22.19 20.35
CA VAL A 165 -15.52 -22.39 19.00
C VAL A 165 -14.50 -22.95 17.99
N ALA A 166 -13.27 -23.25 18.41
CA ALA A 166 -12.24 -23.85 17.56
C ALA A 166 -12.67 -25.14 16.82
N PRO A 167 -13.23 -26.18 17.47
CA PRO A 167 -13.55 -27.44 16.78
C PRO A 167 -14.62 -27.28 15.69
N GLN A 168 -15.70 -26.53 15.97
CA GLN A 168 -16.79 -26.30 14.99
C GLN A 168 -16.30 -25.63 13.70
N LYS A 169 -15.27 -24.77 13.79
CA LYS A 169 -14.75 -24.01 12.66
C LYS A 169 -13.79 -24.80 11.77
N VAL A 170 -13.05 -25.76 12.35
CA VAL A 170 -12.16 -26.66 11.59
C VAL A 170 -12.98 -27.66 10.78
N VAL A 171 -14.04 -28.25 11.36
CA VAL A 171 -14.97 -29.15 10.66
C VAL A 171 -15.63 -28.46 9.45
N SER A 172 -16.04 -27.19 9.61
CA SER A 172 -16.59 -26.39 8.50
C SER A 172 -15.57 -26.14 7.36
N ARG A 173 -14.27 -25.98 7.67
CA ARG A 173 -13.21 -25.87 6.65
C ARG A 173 -12.99 -27.19 5.91
N ALA A 174 -12.97 -28.32 6.62
CA ALA A 174 -12.76 -29.64 6.02
C ALA A 174 -13.85 -30.00 4.99
N GLY A 175 -15.12 -29.69 5.29
CA GLY A 175 -16.22 -29.86 4.34
C GLY A 175 -16.11 -28.96 3.09
N SER A 176 -15.57 -27.75 3.23
CA SER A 176 -15.49 -26.76 2.13
C SER A 176 -14.35 -27.00 1.14
N GLN A 177 -13.34 -27.84 1.46
CA GLN A 177 -12.20 -28.11 0.58
C GLN A 177 -12.48 -29.21 -0.47
N ARG A 178 -13.62 -29.92 -0.39
CA ARG A 178 -13.98 -30.99 -1.34
C ARG A 178 -14.73 -30.53 -2.60
N SER A 179 -15.10 -29.25 -2.72
CA SER A 179 -15.95 -28.74 -3.81
C SER A 179 -15.22 -27.89 -4.86
N PHE A 180 -13.99 -28.24 -5.23
CA PHE A 180 -13.29 -27.63 -6.36
C PHE A 180 -12.46 -28.64 -7.17
N GLN A 181 -13.12 -29.65 -7.73
CA GLN A 181 -12.60 -30.38 -8.88
C GLN A 181 -13.38 -29.97 -10.13
N LEU A 182 -12.67 -29.37 -11.08
CA LEU A 182 -13.13 -29.19 -12.45
C LEU A 182 -13.15 -30.56 -13.12
N SER A 183 -14.33 -31.04 -13.53
CA SER A 183 -14.45 -32.19 -14.43
C SER A 183 -14.91 -31.70 -15.80
N MET A 184 -14.02 -31.82 -16.79
CA MET A 184 -14.38 -31.71 -18.20
C MET A 184 -14.90 -33.05 -18.70
N LYS A 185 -16.03 -33.01 -19.41
CA LYS A 185 -16.34 -33.87 -20.57
C LYS A 185 -16.40 -35.40 -20.33
N ARG A 186 -17.63 -35.93 -20.16
CA ARG A 186 -18.12 -37.07 -20.97
C ARG A 186 -19.65 -37.10 -21.03
N GLU A 187 -20.18 -37.58 -22.15
CA GLU A 187 -21.60 -37.69 -22.48
C GLU A 187 -22.22 -39.02 -22.02
N GLU A 188 -23.51 -39.20 -22.34
CA GLU A 188 -24.30 -40.45 -22.31
C GLU A 188 -24.82 -40.96 -20.94
N SER A 189 -25.96 -40.42 -20.51
CA SER A 189 -27.08 -41.24 -19.97
C SER A 189 -28.42 -40.52 -20.14
N LEU A 190 -29.48 -41.28 -20.43
CA LEU A 190 -30.77 -40.79 -20.96
C LEU A 190 -31.62 -40.04 -19.92
N PRO A 191 -32.50 -39.11 -20.36
CA PRO A 191 -33.45 -38.44 -19.46
C PRO A 191 -34.65 -39.36 -19.14
N THR A 192 -34.78 -39.77 -17.88
CA THR A 192 -36.00 -40.44 -17.39
C THR A 192 -37.10 -39.40 -17.14
N TYR A 193 -38.18 -39.48 -17.92
CA TYR A 193 -39.41 -38.74 -17.68
C TYR A 193 -40.23 -39.40 -16.55
N SER A 194 -40.77 -38.61 -15.63
CA SER A 194 -41.89 -39.02 -14.76
C SER A 194 -42.90 -37.86 -14.64
N PRO A 195 -44.21 -38.12 -14.85
CA PRO A 195 -45.22 -37.04 -14.88
C PRO A 195 -45.84 -36.76 -13.50
N GLN A 196 -46.18 -35.47 -13.30
CA GLN A 196 -47.25 -34.86 -12.47
C GLN A 196 -47.85 -35.69 -11.30
N SER A 197 -47.96 -35.17 -10.08
CA SER A 197 -48.55 -33.85 -9.71
C SER A 197 -48.15 -33.49 -8.23
N SER A 198 -48.63 -32.44 -7.54
CA SER A 198 -49.78 -31.54 -7.74
C SER A 198 -49.60 -30.13 -7.11
N VAL A 199 -50.69 -29.37 -7.06
CA VAL A 199 -50.84 -27.95 -6.72
C VAL A 199 -50.85 -27.64 -5.21
N ARG A 200 -50.09 -26.62 -4.75
CA ARG A 200 -50.64 -25.56 -3.86
C ARG A 200 -49.81 -24.27 -3.72
N ARG A 201 -50.48 -23.15 -4.06
CA ARG A 201 -50.31 -21.74 -3.64
C ARG A 201 -49.06 -20.94 -4.07
N HIS A 202 -49.32 -19.99 -4.96
CA HIS A 202 -48.98 -18.56 -4.88
C HIS A 202 -47.85 -18.13 -3.93
N MET A 203 -46.83 -17.48 -4.51
CA MET A 203 -46.17 -16.34 -3.88
C MET A 203 -46.07 -15.18 -4.88
N SER A 204 -46.58 -14.02 -4.50
CA SER A 204 -46.58 -12.80 -5.32
C SER A 204 -45.16 -12.28 -5.53
N GLN A 205 -44.81 -11.94 -6.78
CA GLN A 205 -43.66 -11.08 -7.03
C GLN A 205 -43.91 -9.72 -6.38
N ARG A 206 -43.00 -9.29 -5.50
CA ARG A 206 -42.95 -7.90 -5.06
C ARG A 206 -41.54 -7.36 -5.22
N THR A 207 -41.35 -6.63 -6.32
CA THR A 207 -40.23 -5.73 -6.53
C THR A 207 -40.09 -4.77 -5.36
N SER A 208 -39.04 -4.94 -4.56
CA SER A 208 -38.50 -3.86 -3.73
C SER A 208 -37.01 -4.04 -3.48
N THR A 209 -36.24 -3.05 -3.92
CA THR A 209 -34.83 -2.90 -3.62
C THR A 209 -34.64 -2.57 -2.14
N ARG A 210 -34.17 -3.53 -1.33
CA ARG A 210 -33.62 -3.25 0.00
C ARG A 210 -32.33 -4.00 0.26
N PHE A 211 -31.24 -3.25 0.35
CA PHE A 211 -30.00 -3.71 0.96
C PHE A 211 -30.26 -4.07 2.43
N PRO A 212 -29.66 -5.16 2.96
CA PRO A 212 -29.76 -5.51 4.37
C PRO A 212 -28.87 -4.59 5.22
N LEU A 213 -29.33 -3.37 5.48
CA LEU A 213 -28.81 -2.55 6.57
C LEU A 213 -29.24 -3.18 7.90
N LYS A 214 -28.35 -3.96 8.53
CA LYS A 214 -28.45 -4.29 9.94
C LYS A 214 -28.23 -3.03 10.77
N ILE A 215 -29.31 -2.29 11.00
CA ILE A 215 -29.37 -1.21 11.98
C ILE A 215 -29.35 -1.89 13.35
N SER A 216 -28.20 -1.86 14.03
CA SER A 216 -28.10 -2.14 15.45
C SER A 216 -28.87 -1.10 16.26
N PRO A 217 -29.46 -1.45 17.41
CA PRO A 217 -30.17 -0.48 18.25
C PRO A 217 -29.25 0.65 18.71
N PRO A 218 -29.79 1.86 19.00
CA PRO A 218 -29.00 2.96 19.52
C PRO A 218 -28.44 2.57 20.90
N LEU A 219 -27.11 2.50 20.99
CA LEU A 219 -26.40 2.30 22.26
C LEU A 219 -26.34 3.62 23.03
N ASN A 220 -26.50 3.51 24.35
CA ASN A 220 -26.49 4.62 25.31
C ASN A 220 -25.29 5.58 25.12
N PRO A 221 -25.44 6.88 25.45
CA PRO A 221 -24.30 7.77 25.54
C PRO A 221 -23.28 7.21 26.54
N ILE A 222 -22.03 7.06 26.10
CA ILE A 222 -20.93 6.59 26.94
C ILE A 222 -20.71 7.63 28.04
N ASN A 223 -20.93 7.23 29.28
CA ASN A 223 -20.73 8.10 30.43
C ASN A 223 -19.22 8.35 30.60
N ILE A 224 -18.80 9.61 30.50
CA ILE A 224 -17.37 10.01 30.46
C ILE A 224 -16.69 9.83 31.84
N SER A 225 -17.48 9.58 32.89
CA SER A 225 -17.04 9.27 34.25
C SER A 225 -16.03 8.12 34.35
N ASP A 226 -16.21 7.06 33.55
CA ASP A 226 -15.51 5.80 33.80
C ASP A 226 -14.06 5.84 33.33
N ALA A 227 -13.72 6.74 32.40
CA ALA A 227 -12.35 7.01 31.99
C ALA A 227 -11.49 7.62 33.13
N ALA A 228 -12.12 8.33 34.08
CA ALA A 228 -11.42 8.89 35.24
C ALA A 228 -10.99 7.80 36.27
N SER A 229 -11.65 6.64 36.27
CA SER A 229 -11.32 5.53 37.19
C SER A 229 -9.91 4.98 36.96
N TRP A 230 -9.44 4.96 35.70
CA TRP A 230 -8.09 4.52 35.34
C TRP A 230 -7.00 5.53 35.69
N LEU A 231 -7.30 6.84 35.69
CA LEU A 231 -6.34 7.85 36.16
C LEU A 231 -6.13 7.78 37.69
N ASN A 232 -7.17 7.51 38.47
CA ASN A 232 -7.05 7.41 39.93
C ASN A 232 -6.23 6.18 40.40
N SER A 233 -6.15 5.12 39.59
CA SER A 233 -5.34 3.93 39.90
C SER A 233 -3.82 4.18 39.84
N GLY A 234 -3.36 5.28 39.24
CA GLY A 234 -1.95 5.69 39.24
C GLY A 234 -1.38 5.99 40.64
N SER A 235 -2.25 6.33 41.60
CA SER A 235 -1.86 6.67 42.97
C SER A 235 -1.25 5.51 43.77
N ARG A 236 -1.43 4.24 43.33
CA ARG A 236 -0.95 3.06 44.06
C ARG A 236 0.50 2.67 43.75
N LEU A 237 1.06 3.10 42.62
CA LEU A 237 2.45 2.82 42.24
C LEU A 237 3.46 3.83 42.81
N GLN A 238 2.99 4.99 43.28
CA GLN A 238 3.84 6.04 43.87
C GLN A 238 4.43 5.66 45.25
N ARG A 239 3.95 4.59 45.90
CA ARG A 239 4.32 4.21 47.29
C ARG A 239 5.37 3.10 47.41
N MET A 240 6.05 2.71 46.32
CA MET A 240 7.01 1.59 46.34
C MET A 240 8.40 1.91 45.77
N TYR A 241 8.76 3.21 45.63
CA TYR A 241 10.09 3.62 45.17
C TYR A 241 10.71 4.73 46.04
N HIS A 242 10.94 4.42 47.31
CA HIS A 242 11.96 5.11 48.12
C HIS A 242 13.24 4.26 48.16
N LEU A 243 14.10 4.44 47.16
CA LEU A 243 15.50 3.99 47.17
C LEU A 243 16.32 4.94 46.27
N PRO A 244 17.52 5.40 46.69
CA PRO A 244 18.22 6.46 46.00
C PRO A 244 19.09 5.91 44.85
N TYR A 245 18.72 6.22 43.62
CA TYR A 245 19.60 6.12 42.44
C TYR A 245 19.52 7.42 41.63
N PRO A 246 20.61 7.81 40.92
CA PRO A 246 20.72 9.12 40.27
C PRO A 246 19.78 9.25 39.06
N PRO A 247 19.40 10.48 38.68
CA PRO A 247 18.41 10.70 37.63
C PRO A 247 18.92 10.28 36.24
N PRO A 248 18.05 9.67 35.40
CA PRO A 248 18.38 9.37 34.00
C PRO A 248 18.48 10.66 33.15
N PRO A 249 19.18 10.61 32.00
CA PRO A 249 19.40 11.79 31.17
C PRO A 249 18.11 12.40 30.59
N GLN A 250 18.09 13.73 30.49
CA GLN A 250 16.92 14.57 30.14
C GLN A 250 16.22 14.24 28.80
N SER A 251 16.81 13.43 27.93
CA SER A 251 16.25 13.06 26.64
C SER A 251 14.99 12.19 26.75
N THR A 252 14.87 11.33 27.76
CA THR A 252 13.74 10.37 27.87
C THR A 252 12.42 11.05 28.25
N LEU A 253 12.46 12.09 29.09
CA LEU A 253 11.28 12.86 29.51
C LEU A 253 10.62 13.64 28.37
N PHE A 254 11.40 14.04 27.36
CA PHE A 254 10.90 14.80 26.21
C PHE A 254 10.02 13.93 25.30
N TYR A 255 10.42 12.69 25.03
CA TYR A 255 9.65 11.75 24.21
C TYR A 255 8.35 11.31 24.87
N ILE A 256 8.35 11.08 26.20
CA ILE A 256 7.14 10.71 26.95
C ILE A 256 6.12 11.86 26.92
N SER A 257 6.58 13.09 27.15
CA SER A 257 5.73 14.29 27.07
C SER A 257 5.14 14.50 25.66
N PHE A 258 5.94 14.30 24.61
CA PHE A 258 5.46 14.35 23.22
C PHE A 258 4.42 13.27 22.92
N LEU A 259 4.65 12.03 23.36
CA LEU A 259 3.69 10.93 23.16
C LEU A 259 2.36 11.22 23.87
N ILE A 260 2.38 11.69 25.11
CA ILE A 260 1.17 12.03 25.86
C ILE A 260 0.39 13.18 25.20
N PHE A 261 1.10 14.21 24.71
CA PHE A 261 0.46 15.36 24.05
C PHE A 261 -0.15 15.02 22.68
N PHE A 262 0.54 14.22 21.86
CA PHE A 262 0.08 13.90 20.51
C PHE A 262 -0.81 12.64 20.42
N ALA A 263 -0.78 11.73 21.41
CA ALA A 263 -1.61 10.52 21.41
C ALA A 263 -3.12 10.78 21.20
N PRO A 264 -3.77 11.75 21.85
CA PRO A 264 -5.20 12.05 21.62
C PRO A 264 -5.52 12.47 20.18
N ILE A 265 -4.55 12.99 19.43
CA ILE A 265 -4.71 13.45 18.04
C ILE A 265 -4.34 12.34 17.05
N ILE A 266 -3.28 11.58 17.34
CA ILE A 266 -2.76 10.53 16.46
C ILE A 266 -3.62 9.26 16.53
N ILE A 267 -4.03 8.82 17.73
CA ILE A 267 -4.79 7.57 17.93
C ILE A 267 -6.11 7.54 17.11
N PRO A 268 -7.01 8.54 17.17
CA PRO A 268 -8.25 8.49 16.39
C PRO A 268 -7.99 8.54 14.88
N ARG A 269 -6.95 9.26 14.43
CA ARG A 269 -6.54 9.27 13.01
C ARG A 269 -5.98 7.92 12.57
N ALA A 270 -5.16 7.27 13.40
CA ALA A 270 -4.63 5.93 13.16
C ALA A 270 -5.74 4.87 13.10
N ILE A 271 -6.74 4.94 13.99
CA ILE A 271 -7.92 4.06 13.97
C ILE A 271 -8.74 4.27 12.69
N ASN A 272 -8.94 5.50 12.24
CA ASN A 272 -9.67 5.78 11.00
C ASN A 272 -8.88 5.38 9.73
N LEU A 273 -7.55 5.55 9.73
CA LEU A 273 -6.67 5.00 8.69
C LEU A 273 -6.73 3.47 8.67
N TYR A 274 -6.66 2.81 9.82
CA TYR A 274 -6.79 1.35 9.91
C TYR A 274 -8.16 0.85 9.44
N ARG A 275 -9.25 1.52 9.82
CA ARG A 275 -10.62 1.18 9.36
C ARG A 275 -10.76 1.34 7.85
N SER A 276 -10.27 2.43 7.26
CA SER A 276 -10.34 2.68 5.81
C SER A 276 -9.41 1.76 5.00
N LEU A 277 -8.21 1.45 5.49
CA LEU A 277 -7.35 0.41 4.91
C LEU A 277 -8.02 -0.98 4.96
N ARG A 278 -8.64 -1.35 6.09
CA ARG A 278 -9.36 -2.62 6.22
C ARG A 278 -10.52 -2.73 5.23
N VAL A 279 -11.30 -1.66 5.04
CA VAL A 279 -12.41 -1.63 4.07
C VAL A 279 -11.90 -1.72 2.64
N SER A 280 -10.90 -0.91 2.25
CA SER A 280 -10.32 -0.94 0.88
C SER A 280 -9.63 -2.26 0.52
N ILE A 281 -9.08 -2.99 1.49
CA ILE A 281 -8.56 -4.35 1.30
C ILE A 281 -9.71 -5.36 1.13
N ALA A 282 -10.83 -5.17 1.84
CA ALA A 282 -11.98 -6.08 1.79
C ALA A 282 -12.82 -5.92 0.52
N THR A 283 -12.94 -4.71 -0.04
CA THR A 283 -13.73 -4.41 -1.25
C THR A 283 -12.92 -4.46 -2.55
N ARG A 284 -11.71 -5.05 -2.53
CA ARG A 284 -10.81 -5.04 -3.68
C ARG A 284 -11.32 -5.94 -4.83
N PRO A 285 -11.26 -5.48 -6.10
CA PRO A 285 -11.39 -6.37 -7.25
C PRO A 285 -10.18 -7.32 -7.36
N PRO A 286 -10.25 -8.38 -8.19
CA PRO A 286 -9.09 -9.24 -8.46
C PRO A 286 -7.91 -8.44 -9.04
N PRO A 287 -6.66 -8.91 -8.84
CA PRO A 287 -5.47 -8.25 -9.35
C PRO A 287 -5.51 -8.18 -10.89
N ARG A 288 -5.13 -7.03 -11.43
CA ARG A 288 -5.16 -6.73 -12.87
C ARG A 288 -3.72 -6.65 -13.43
N PRO A 289 -3.44 -7.12 -14.67
CA PRO A 289 -2.19 -6.83 -15.36
C PRO A 289 -2.01 -5.31 -15.56
N ILE A 290 -0.78 -4.83 -15.44
CA ILE A 290 -0.45 -3.40 -15.44
C ILE A 290 -1.00 -2.72 -16.71
N PRO A 291 -1.79 -1.64 -16.60
CA PRO A 291 -2.25 -0.87 -17.76
C PRO A 291 -1.06 -0.19 -18.46
N HIS A 292 -1.13 -0.07 -19.79
CA HIS A 292 -0.07 0.53 -20.61
C HIS A 292 0.32 1.96 -20.15
N ASP A 293 -0.63 2.73 -19.61
CA ASP A 293 -0.37 4.07 -19.08
C ASP A 293 0.53 4.06 -17.83
N ALA A 294 0.25 3.17 -16.88
CA ALA A 294 1.10 2.98 -15.71
C ALA A 294 2.45 2.34 -16.08
N ALA A 295 2.49 1.50 -17.12
CA ALA A 295 3.74 0.95 -17.64
C ALA A 295 4.67 2.06 -18.19
N ARG A 296 4.12 3.07 -18.89
CA ARG A 296 4.89 4.26 -19.31
C ARG A 296 5.48 5.01 -18.10
N ALA A 297 4.70 5.16 -17.03
CA ALA A 297 5.16 5.77 -15.77
C ALA A 297 6.33 4.99 -15.13
N LEU A 298 6.17 3.67 -15.02
CA LEU A 298 7.17 2.77 -14.44
C LEU A 298 8.45 2.72 -15.27
N ASN A 299 8.35 2.75 -16.60
CA ASN A 299 9.52 2.81 -17.48
C ASN A 299 10.28 4.13 -17.31
N LEU A 300 9.58 5.27 -17.23
CA LEU A 300 10.20 6.58 -17.00
C LEU A 300 10.93 6.62 -15.64
N LEU A 301 10.29 6.13 -14.58
CA LEU A 301 10.94 5.98 -13.27
C LEU A 301 12.10 4.99 -13.29
N PHE A 302 12.03 3.88 -14.04
CA PHE A 302 13.14 2.94 -14.20
C PHE A 302 14.35 3.60 -14.87
N PHE A 303 14.15 4.38 -15.93
CA PHE A 303 15.22 5.19 -16.53
C PHE A 303 15.78 6.23 -15.54
N SER A 304 14.93 6.86 -14.72
CA SER A 304 15.37 7.78 -13.65
C SER A 304 16.24 7.07 -12.61
N ILE A 305 15.77 5.93 -12.08
CA ILE A 305 16.46 5.13 -11.06
C ILE A 305 17.82 4.67 -11.59
N THR A 306 17.87 4.11 -12.81
CA THR A 306 19.13 3.67 -13.42
C THR A 306 20.08 4.84 -13.66
N PHE A 307 19.61 5.98 -14.18
CA PHE A 307 20.41 7.19 -14.37
C PHE A 307 21.00 7.69 -13.04
N PHE A 308 20.17 7.92 -12.03
CA PHE A 308 20.64 8.43 -10.73
C PHE A 308 21.51 7.42 -9.98
N PHE A 309 21.21 6.11 -10.07
CA PHE A 309 22.07 5.06 -9.53
C PHE A 309 23.46 5.09 -10.18
N LEU A 310 23.53 5.16 -11.51
CA LEU A 310 24.81 5.28 -12.24
C LEU A 310 25.57 6.57 -11.87
N LEU A 311 24.87 7.70 -11.70
CA LEU A 311 25.49 8.95 -11.22
C LEU A 311 26.03 8.83 -9.78
N SER A 312 25.43 8.01 -8.93
CA SER A 312 25.90 7.77 -7.56
C SER A 312 27.16 6.90 -7.46
N LEU A 313 27.54 6.21 -8.54
CA LEU A 313 28.76 5.42 -8.57
C LEU A 313 30.01 6.32 -8.69
N PRO A 314 31.11 6.00 -7.97
CA PRO A 314 32.31 6.85 -7.92
C PRO A 314 33.07 6.90 -9.26
N PHE A 315 32.75 6.04 -10.21
CA PHE A 315 33.34 5.99 -11.56
C PHE A 315 32.57 6.85 -12.58
N SER A 316 31.48 7.51 -12.18
CA SER A 316 30.66 8.28 -13.12
C SER A 316 31.40 9.54 -13.61
N PRO A 317 31.21 9.99 -14.87
CA PRO A 317 31.89 11.19 -15.39
C PRO A 317 31.57 12.48 -14.65
N ARG A 318 30.55 12.47 -13.78
CA ARG A 318 30.11 13.61 -12.95
C ARG A 318 30.39 13.40 -11.46
N ALA A 319 31.08 12.33 -11.08
CA ALA A 319 31.48 12.08 -9.69
C ALA A 319 32.37 13.23 -9.17
N PRO A 320 32.17 13.72 -7.94
CA PRO A 320 33.02 14.74 -7.36
C PRO A 320 34.45 14.20 -7.18
N PRO A 321 35.50 15.01 -7.43
CA PRO A 321 36.88 14.56 -7.24
C PRO A 321 37.15 14.24 -5.76
N GLN A 322 37.88 13.16 -5.49
CA GLN A 322 38.28 12.83 -4.12
C GLN A 322 39.13 13.95 -3.50
N SER A 323 39.04 14.09 -2.17
CA SER A 323 39.72 15.17 -1.46
C SER A 323 41.23 14.95 -1.42
N ILE A 324 42.01 16.03 -1.57
CA ILE A 324 43.48 15.99 -1.53
C ILE A 324 43.99 15.37 -0.22
N PHE A 325 43.30 15.63 0.91
CA PHE A 325 43.63 15.04 2.21
C PHE A 325 43.41 13.53 2.25
N THR A 326 42.32 13.05 1.64
CA THR A 326 42.01 11.61 1.53
C THR A 326 43.02 10.92 0.62
N LEU A 327 43.28 11.48 -0.57
CA LEU A 327 44.24 10.95 -1.55
C LEU A 327 45.67 10.85 -0.99
N THR A 328 46.13 11.87 -0.27
CA THR A 328 47.50 11.93 0.28
C THR A 328 47.63 11.34 1.70
N HIS A 329 46.56 10.72 2.21
CA HIS A 329 46.44 10.21 3.59
C HIS A 329 47.00 11.17 4.64
N SER A 330 46.66 12.45 4.53
CA SER A 330 47.22 13.53 5.35
C SER A 330 46.21 14.11 6.32
N ARG A 331 46.74 14.68 7.41
CA ARG A 331 45.96 15.27 8.50
C ARG A 331 45.61 16.72 8.16
N ILE A 332 44.52 17.23 8.73
CA ILE A 332 44.07 18.62 8.51
C ILE A 332 45.13 19.67 8.93
N ASN A 333 46.05 19.31 9.83
CA ASN A 333 47.14 20.17 10.32
C ASN A 333 48.45 20.05 9.53
N THR A 334 48.55 19.18 8.51
CA THR A 334 49.80 18.99 7.73
C THR A 334 50.17 20.27 6.97
N ALA A 335 51.45 20.65 6.93
CA ALA A 335 51.91 21.84 6.19
C ALA A 335 51.57 21.77 4.69
N SER A 336 51.19 22.90 4.09
CA SER A 336 50.70 22.93 2.69
C SER A 336 51.75 22.44 1.70
N ASP A 337 53.03 22.77 1.86
CA ASP A 337 54.08 22.29 0.97
C ASP A 337 54.25 20.78 1.01
N VAL A 338 54.15 20.16 2.20
CA VAL A 338 54.19 18.70 2.35
C VAL A 338 52.94 18.05 1.74
N LEU A 339 51.77 18.68 1.86
CA LEU A 339 50.52 18.22 1.26
C LEU A 339 50.63 18.18 -0.28
N PHE A 340 51.09 19.27 -0.89
CA PHE A 340 51.20 19.38 -2.34
C PHE A 340 52.40 18.60 -2.91
N ALA A 341 53.49 18.44 -2.16
CA ALA A 341 54.59 17.53 -2.54
C ALA A 341 54.15 16.05 -2.55
N ARG A 342 53.24 15.64 -1.64
CA ARG A 342 52.61 14.31 -1.69
C ARG A 342 51.62 14.20 -2.85
N LEU A 343 50.82 15.24 -3.11
CA LEU A 343 49.87 15.25 -4.22
C LEU A 343 50.58 15.13 -5.57
N ALA A 344 51.70 15.83 -5.76
CA ALA A 344 52.52 15.76 -6.97
C ALA A 344 52.88 14.31 -7.33
N ARG A 345 53.31 13.50 -6.34
CA ARG A 345 53.65 12.06 -6.51
C ARG A 345 52.46 11.17 -6.91
N LEU A 346 51.22 11.65 -6.78
CA LEU A 346 49.99 10.94 -7.15
C LEU A 346 49.40 11.45 -8.47
N ARG A 347 49.98 12.49 -9.06
CA ARG A 347 49.59 13.02 -10.38
C ARG A 347 50.43 12.35 -11.48
N PRO A 348 49.90 12.26 -12.72
CA PRO A 348 50.74 11.91 -13.86
C PRO A 348 51.95 12.86 -13.95
N GLU A 349 53.07 12.32 -14.45
CA GLU A 349 54.34 13.06 -14.65
C GLU A 349 55.00 13.63 -13.37
N ASN A 350 54.48 13.31 -12.17
CA ASN A 350 54.88 13.92 -10.89
C ASN A 350 54.70 15.46 -10.82
N THR A 351 53.88 16.05 -11.69
CA THR A 351 53.67 17.51 -11.76
C THR A 351 52.37 17.94 -11.11
N LEU A 352 52.30 19.20 -10.66
CA LEU A 352 51.08 19.80 -10.11
C LEU A 352 50.28 20.45 -11.24
N THR A 353 48.98 20.14 -11.32
CA THR A 353 48.10 20.77 -12.30
C THR A 353 47.91 22.26 -12.01
N ALA A 354 47.54 23.06 -13.01
CA ALA A 354 47.27 24.48 -12.82
C ALA A 354 46.21 24.76 -11.73
N THR A 355 45.20 23.89 -11.60
CA THR A 355 44.21 23.95 -10.52
C THR A 355 44.80 23.59 -9.16
N ASP A 356 45.71 22.62 -9.07
CA ASP A 356 46.41 22.28 -7.83
C ASP A 356 47.33 23.43 -7.38
N LEU A 357 47.99 24.14 -8.31
CA LEU A 357 48.80 25.33 -8.01
C LEU A 357 47.95 26.48 -7.44
N LEU A 358 46.78 26.76 -8.03
CA LEU A 358 45.85 27.75 -7.49
C LEU A 358 45.37 27.34 -6.08
N LEU A 359 45.00 26.06 -5.87
CA LEU A 359 44.61 25.55 -4.56
C LEU A 359 45.74 25.65 -3.53
N LYS A 360 47.01 25.47 -3.92
CA LYS A 360 48.17 25.64 -3.03
C LYS A 360 48.22 27.04 -2.39
N THR A 361 47.94 28.09 -3.18
CA THR A 361 47.91 29.47 -2.66
C THR A 361 46.78 29.73 -1.66
N LYS A 362 45.65 29.00 -1.77
CA LYS A 362 44.45 29.20 -0.96
C LYS A 362 44.39 28.34 0.30
N LEU A 363 45.03 27.16 0.33
CA LEU A 363 44.97 26.20 1.45
C LEU A 363 45.98 26.47 2.58
N THR A 364 46.50 27.69 2.70
CA THR A 364 47.45 28.12 3.74
C THR A 364 46.81 28.14 5.14
N SER A 365 45.55 28.56 5.25
CA SER A 365 44.87 28.74 6.55
C SER A 365 43.95 27.56 6.92
N LEU A 366 43.81 27.30 8.22
CA LEU A 366 42.91 26.25 8.74
C LEU A 366 41.42 26.51 8.42
N PRO A 367 40.89 27.76 8.44
CA PRO A 367 39.55 28.07 7.93
C PRO A 367 39.37 27.73 6.45
N ALA A 368 40.34 28.03 5.58
CA ALA A 368 40.27 27.67 4.16
C ALA A 368 40.21 26.15 3.96
N ARG A 369 40.94 25.38 4.77
CA ARG A 369 40.89 23.90 4.75
C ARG A 369 39.54 23.34 5.20
N LYS A 370 38.87 23.96 6.18
CA LYS A 370 37.48 23.61 6.55
C LYS A 370 36.50 23.89 5.40
N LEU A 371 36.60 25.05 4.75
CA LEU A 371 35.77 25.43 3.61
C LEU A 371 35.99 24.48 2.41
N TYR A 372 37.24 24.10 2.12
CA TYR A 372 37.58 23.10 1.12
C TYR A 372 36.91 21.74 1.37
N LEU A 373 36.97 21.23 2.60
CA LEU A 373 36.32 19.96 2.95
C LEU A 373 34.78 20.04 2.84
N ARG A 374 34.20 21.23 2.94
CA ARG A 374 32.75 21.47 2.89
C ARG A 374 32.21 21.68 1.47
N PHE A 375 32.85 22.53 0.66
CA PHE A 375 32.36 22.95 -0.67
C PHE A 375 33.21 22.44 -1.85
N GLY A 376 34.39 21.87 -1.57
CA GLY A 376 35.25 21.24 -2.57
C GLY A 376 36.23 22.18 -3.28
N PRO A 377 37.03 21.64 -4.22
CA PRO A 377 38.08 22.38 -4.92
C PRO A 377 37.52 23.51 -5.79
N ASP A 378 36.41 23.28 -6.51
CA ASP A 378 35.84 24.26 -7.44
C ASP A 378 35.44 25.57 -6.75
N ALA A 379 34.81 25.48 -5.57
CA ALA A 379 34.38 26.65 -4.80
C ALA A 379 35.57 27.51 -4.31
N LEU A 380 36.76 26.95 -4.12
CA LEU A 380 37.96 27.69 -3.72
C LEU A 380 38.83 28.14 -4.90
N ALA A 381 38.81 27.39 -6.02
CA ALA A 381 39.66 27.66 -7.18
C ALA A 381 38.98 28.57 -8.22
N ARG A 382 37.64 28.51 -8.35
CA ARG A 382 36.88 29.21 -9.40
C ARG A 382 35.98 30.35 -8.91
N CYS A 383 35.69 30.44 -7.61
CA CYS A 383 34.89 31.56 -7.10
C CYS A 383 35.71 32.85 -7.03
N GLN A 384 35.31 33.87 -7.79
CA GLN A 384 35.99 35.17 -7.83
C GLN A 384 35.53 36.13 -6.72
N PHE A 385 34.30 36.00 -6.22
CA PHE A 385 33.69 36.89 -5.22
C PHE A 385 33.70 36.34 -3.79
N CYS A 386 34.21 35.12 -3.57
CA CYS A 386 34.18 34.48 -2.25
C CYS A 386 35.33 34.98 -1.36
N SER A 387 35.03 35.38 -0.12
CA SER A 387 36.01 35.77 0.89
C SER A 387 36.00 34.82 2.09
N LEU A 388 37.16 34.61 2.71
CA LEU A 388 37.31 33.72 3.87
C LEU A 388 36.56 34.24 5.12
N ASP A 389 36.36 35.55 5.20
CA ASP A 389 35.69 36.22 6.33
C ASP A 389 34.17 35.97 6.33
N ASN A 390 33.57 35.81 5.14
CA ASN A 390 32.13 35.60 4.96
C ASN A 390 31.84 34.22 4.35
N PRO A 391 31.71 33.15 5.16
CA PRO A 391 31.51 31.78 4.66
C PRO A 391 30.19 31.58 3.90
N THR A 392 29.24 32.51 4.01
CA THR A 392 28.00 32.56 3.22
C THR A 392 28.26 32.76 1.73
N THR A 393 29.33 33.43 1.34
CA THR A 393 29.67 33.65 -0.09
C THR A 393 29.93 32.33 -0.82
N TYR A 394 30.65 31.39 -0.19
CA TYR A 394 30.88 30.05 -0.72
C TYR A 394 29.58 29.22 -0.81
N ILE A 395 28.63 29.40 0.12
CA ILE A 395 27.31 28.75 0.04
C ILE A 395 26.55 29.25 -1.19
N LEU A 396 26.53 30.56 -1.43
CA LEU A 396 25.86 31.16 -2.59
C LEU A 396 26.45 30.71 -3.92
N TYR A 397 27.77 30.47 -3.98
CA TYR A 397 28.43 29.89 -5.16
C TYR A 397 28.07 28.40 -5.37
N TYR A 398 28.07 27.60 -4.30
CA TYR A 398 27.88 26.16 -4.37
C TYR A 398 26.41 25.74 -4.60
N LEU A 399 25.46 26.48 -4.05
CA LEU A 399 24.05 26.08 -3.99
C LEU A 399 23.38 25.90 -5.37
N PRO A 400 23.50 26.83 -6.35
CA PRO A 400 22.74 26.73 -7.60
C PRO A 400 23.11 25.50 -8.43
N SER A 401 24.41 25.21 -8.56
CA SER A 401 24.95 24.15 -9.42
C SER A 401 24.92 22.77 -8.79
N HIS A 402 25.19 22.64 -7.48
CA HIS A 402 25.32 21.34 -6.81
C HIS A 402 24.07 20.89 -6.05
N VAL A 403 23.21 21.81 -5.61
CA VAL A 403 22.01 21.50 -4.81
C VAL A 403 20.74 21.77 -5.59
N LEU A 404 20.53 23.00 -6.04
CA LEU A 404 19.26 23.41 -6.64
C LEU A 404 19.03 22.75 -8.00
N LEU A 405 20.00 22.80 -8.91
CA LEU A 405 19.86 22.24 -10.26
C LEU A 405 19.54 20.72 -10.26
N PRO A 406 20.22 19.85 -9.48
CA PRO A 406 19.83 18.44 -9.38
C PRO A 406 18.42 18.21 -8.81
N HIS A 407 17.99 18.99 -7.82
CA HIS A 407 16.64 18.88 -7.24
C HIS A 407 15.56 19.36 -8.20
N LEU A 408 15.79 20.45 -8.95
CA LEU A 408 14.89 20.90 -10.01
C LEU A 408 14.74 19.85 -11.12
N PHE A 409 15.85 19.22 -11.51
CA PHE A 409 15.85 18.13 -12.49
C PHE A 409 15.09 16.89 -11.97
N HIS A 410 15.32 16.49 -10.71
CA HIS A 410 14.57 15.40 -10.07
C HIS A 410 13.06 15.69 -9.97
N LEU A 411 12.69 16.92 -9.56
CA LEU A 411 11.30 17.36 -9.52
C LEU A 411 10.64 17.42 -10.91
N ALA A 412 11.39 17.77 -11.95
CA ALA A 412 10.91 17.73 -13.34
C ALA A 412 10.61 16.29 -13.79
N ILE A 413 11.51 15.33 -13.47
CA ILE A 413 11.30 13.91 -13.75
C ILE A 413 10.09 13.36 -12.98
N LEU A 414 9.98 13.62 -11.68
CA LEU A 414 8.80 13.23 -10.89
C LEU A 414 7.50 13.86 -11.41
N GLY A 415 7.57 15.11 -11.88
CA GLY A 415 6.46 15.80 -12.54
C GLY A 415 6.02 15.13 -13.83
N ALA A 416 6.97 14.71 -14.68
CA ALA A 416 6.70 13.97 -15.92
C ALA A 416 6.16 12.55 -15.63
N ALA A 417 6.75 11.83 -14.67
CA ALA A 417 6.32 10.49 -14.22
C ALA A 417 4.88 10.46 -13.67
N THR A 418 4.36 11.61 -13.22
CA THR A 418 3.02 11.75 -12.64
C THR A 418 2.12 12.68 -13.45
N ALA A 419 2.46 12.96 -14.71
CA ALA A 419 1.65 13.77 -15.60
C ALA A 419 0.47 12.97 -16.16
N ALA A 420 -0.75 13.35 -15.78
CA ALA A 420 -2.00 12.71 -16.24
C ALA A 420 -2.09 12.38 -17.75
N PRO A 421 -1.73 13.27 -18.69
CA PRO A 421 -1.79 12.94 -20.13
C PRO A 421 -0.74 11.92 -20.60
N LEU A 422 0.36 11.74 -19.85
CA LEU A 422 1.46 10.86 -20.23
C LEU A 422 1.37 9.48 -19.56
N THR A 423 0.90 9.42 -18.31
CA THR A 423 0.99 8.24 -17.44
C THR A 423 -0.35 7.80 -16.83
N GLY A 424 -1.45 8.47 -17.18
CA GLY A 424 -2.80 8.11 -16.76
C GLY A 424 -3.14 8.43 -15.29
N PRO A 425 -4.36 8.09 -14.85
CA PRO A 425 -4.90 8.49 -13.54
C PRO A 425 -4.24 7.75 -12.35
N ASP A 426 -3.80 6.50 -12.54
CA ASP A 426 -3.21 5.68 -11.48
C ASP A 426 -1.88 6.25 -10.95
N ALA A 427 -1.12 6.94 -11.81
CA ALA A 427 0.11 7.64 -11.47
C ALA A 427 -0.14 9.10 -11.05
N SER A 428 -1.05 9.82 -11.73
CA SER A 428 -1.25 11.26 -11.48
C SER A 428 -1.77 11.58 -10.07
N ARG A 429 -2.56 10.68 -9.47
CA ARG A 429 -3.00 10.77 -8.07
C ARG A 429 -1.87 10.84 -7.03
N TRP A 430 -0.67 10.38 -7.39
CA TRP A 430 0.52 10.44 -6.52
C TRP A 430 1.31 11.73 -6.68
N ARG A 431 1.04 12.56 -7.70
CA ARG A 431 1.79 13.79 -8.03
C ARG A 431 2.04 14.66 -6.81
N ASN A 432 1.00 15.07 -6.09
CA ASN A 432 1.12 15.95 -4.92
C ASN A 432 1.92 15.33 -3.76
N LYS A 433 1.97 13.99 -3.66
CA LYS A 433 2.76 13.29 -2.64
C LYS A 433 4.23 13.20 -3.05
N PHE A 434 4.51 12.96 -4.33
CA PHE A 434 5.87 12.86 -4.86
C PHE A 434 6.54 14.23 -4.98
N THR A 435 5.81 15.28 -5.39
CA THR A 435 6.33 16.66 -5.37
C THR A 435 6.62 17.13 -3.95
N LEU A 436 5.75 16.81 -2.98
CA LEU A 436 6.01 17.10 -1.56
C LEU A 436 7.23 16.32 -1.04
N ALA A 437 7.40 15.05 -1.43
CA ALA A 437 8.58 14.25 -1.04
C ALA A 437 9.88 14.81 -1.65
N GLY A 438 9.89 15.17 -2.93
CA GLY A 438 11.03 15.81 -3.58
C GLY A 438 11.37 17.18 -3.00
N ALA A 439 10.35 18.00 -2.68
CA ALA A 439 10.53 19.27 -1.99
C ALA A 439 11.07 19.10 -0.56
N ALA A 440 10.59 18.10 0.19
CA ALA A 440 11.10 17.78 1.51
C ALA A 440 12.57 17.30 1.46
N LEU A 441 12.95 16.51 0.45
CA LEU A 441 14.34 16.11 0.21
C LEU A 441 15.23 17.32 -0.13
N ALA A 442 14.74 18.24 -0.97
CA ALA A 442 15.45 19.49 -1.29
C ALA A 442 15.67 20.37 -0.05
N LEU A 443 14.65 20.50 0.82
CA LEU A 443 14.77 21.24 2.09
C LEU A 443 15.74 20.55 3.07
N LEU A 444 15.75 19.21 3.11
CA LEU A 444 16.69 18.45 3.93
C LEU A 444 18.14 18.62 3.45
N ASP A 445 18.40 18.51 2.15
CA ASP A 445 19.75 18.71 1.59
C ASP A 445 20.21 20.17 1.73
N LEU A 446 19.30 21.15 1.55
CA LEU A 446 19.56 22.55 1.85
C LEU A 446 19.97 22.73 3.32
N TYR A 447 19.20 22.16 4.26
CA TYR A 447 19.52 22.19 5.69
C TYR A 447 20.88 21.57 5.99
N LEU A 448 21.20 20.40 5.41
CA LEU A 448 22.49 19.75 5.55
C LEU A 448 23.62 20.63 5.03
N VAL A 449 23.52 21.16 3.80
CA VAL A 449 24.54 22.04 3.21
C VAL A 449 24.74 23.33 4.01
N PHE A 450 23.69 23.88 4.64
CA PHE A 450 23.78 25.07 5.50
C PHE A 450 24.31 24.81 6.92
N ARG A 451 24.03 23.64 7.52
CA ARG A 451 24.37 23.36 8.94
C ARG A 451 25.56 22.42 9.14
N TYR A 452 25.89 21.57 8.17
CA TYR A 452 26.92 20.55 8.32
C TYR A 452 28.35 21.13 8.15
N ASP A 453 29.13 21.08 9.24
CA ASP A 453 30.57 21.29 9.22
C ASP A 453 31.26 19.93 9.49
N PRO A 454 32.00 19.35 8.52
CA PRO A 454 32.59 18.02 8.67
C PRO A 454 33.68 17.95 9.75
N VAL A 455 34.30 19.08 10.11
CA VAL A 455 35.37 19.11 11.11
C VAL A 455 34.79 19.28 12.51
N GLN A 456 33.72 20.06 12.68
CA GLN A 456 33.07 20.22 14.00
C GLN A 456 32.21 19.01 14.37
N THR A 457 31.42 18.49 13.44
CA THR A 457 30.53 17.33 13.67
C THR A 457 31.25 15.99 13.68
N GLY A 458 32.51 15.94 13.23
CA GLY A 458 33.30 14.72 13.14
C GLY A 458 33.78 14.15 14.48
N PRO A 459 34.39 12.95 14.45
CA PRO A 459 34.96 12.28 15.63
C PRO A 459 35.97 13.15 16.38
N ALA A 460 36.13 12.94 17.69
CA ALA A 460 37.08 13.70 18.50
C ALA A 460 38.53 13.61 17.97
N ALA A 461 38.92 12.44 17.44
CA ALA A 461 40.21 12.24 16.78
C ALA A 461 40.41 13.10 15.52
N LEU A 462 39.32 13.49 14.82
CA LEU A 462 39.39 14.40 13.68
C LEU A 462 39.55 15.85 14.15
N ARG A 463 38.82 16.25 15.20
CA ARG A 463 38.96 17.57 15.84
C ARG A 463 40.35 17.78 16.45
N ALA A 464 40.95 16.73 17.00
CA ALA A 464 42.35 16.71 17.44
C ALA A 464 43.38 16.63 16.29
N GLY A 465 42.94 16.53 15.03
CA GLY A 465 43.81 16.45 13.86
C GLY A 465 44.62 15.15 13.74
N LEU A 466 44.23 14.09 14.45
CA LEU A 466 44.92 12.79 14.46
C LEU A 466 44.52 11.90 13.26
N SER A 467 43.26 11.95 12.85
CA SER A 467 42.70 11.19 11.72
C SER A 467 42.58 12.01 10.43
N VAL A 468 42.48 11.32 9.30
CA VAL A 468 42.29 11.93 7.97
C VAL A 468 40.85 12.50 7.87
N PRO A 469 40.65 13.74 7.39
CA PRO A 469 39.32 14.30 7.20
C PRO A 469 38.56 13.64 6.04
N THR A 470 37.26 13.42 6.25
CA THR A 470 36.30 13.11 5.19
C THR A 470 35.77 14.40 4.59
N ALA A 471 35.65 14.46 3.25
CA ALA A 471 35.09 15.62 2.56
C ALA A 471 33.56 15.52 2.44
N ALA A 472 32.86 16.53 2.93
CA ALA A 472 31.41 16.62 2.86
C ALA A 472 30.92 16.77 1.42
N TYR A 473 31.59 17.57 0.59
CA TYR A 473 31.21 17.77 -0.82
C TYR A 473 31.23 16.44 -1.62
N TYR A 474 32.18 15.56 -1.31
CA TYR A 474 32.30 14.24 -1.94
C TYR A 474 31.17 13.32 -1.49
N GLN A 475 30.94 13.22 -0.18
CA GLN A 475 29.89 12.37 0.39
C GLN A 475 28.49 12.83 -0.06
N LEU A 476 28.17 14.13 0.05
CA LEU A 476 26.90 14.69 -0.41
C LEU A 476 26.72 14.57 -1.92
N GLY A 477 27.80 14.69 -2.71
CA GLY A 477 27.77 14.52 -4.15
C GLY A 477 27.42 13.09 -4.62
N LEU A 478 27.80 12.06 -3.85
CA LEU A 478 27.43 10.66 -4.12
C LEU A 478 26.07 10.29 -3.50
N LEU A 479 25.79 10.76 -2.28
CA LEU A 479 24.54 10.45 -1.56
C LEU A 479 23.30 11.13 -2.15
N ARG A 480 23.43 12.33 -2.75
CA ARG A 480 22.30 13.04 -3.38
C ARG A 480 21.65 12.25 -4.53
N PRO A 481 22.38 11.82 -5.58
CA PRO A 481 21.79 10.99 -6.63
C PRO A 481 21.31 9.62 -6.10
N LEU A 482 22.00 9.02 -5.11
CA LEU A 482 21.51 7.81 -4.46
C LEU A 482 20.13 8.03 -3.78
N ALA A 483 19.95 9.16 -3.10
CA ALA A 483 18.68 9.51 -2.47
C ALA A 483 17.55 9.71 -3.49
N PHE A 484 17.84 10.31 -4.66
CA PHE A 484 16.88 10.40 -5.76
C PHE A 484 16.47 9.00 -6.26
N ALA A 485 17.44 8.10 -6.50
CA ALA A 485 17.16 6.73 -6.93
C ALA A 485 16.31 5.94 -5.89
N VAL A 486 16.53 6.17 -4.58
CA VAL A 486 15.72 5.57 -3.50
C VAL A 486 14.29 6.13 -3.50
N VAL A 487 14.11 7.45 -3.61
CA VAL A 487 12.77 8.08 -3.68
C VAL A 487 12.00 7.60 -4.91
N ASP A 488 12.67 7.53 -6.07
CA ASP A 488 12.07 7.05 -7.32
C ASP A 488 11.73 5.55 -7.25
N GLY A 489 12.57 4.74 -6.61
CA GLY A 489 12.31 3.32 -6.36
C GLY A 489 11.09 3.08 -5.47
N VAL A 490 10.95 3.86 -4.39
CA VAL A 490 9.74 3.85 -3.53
C VAL A 490 8.53 4.35 -4.32
N GLY A 491 8.68 5.40 -5.13
CA GLY A 491 7.62 5.93 -5.98
C GLY A 491 7.11 4.91 -7.02
N ALA A 492 8.04 4.25 -7.71
CA ALA A 492 7.75 3.19 -8.67
C ALA A 492 7.05 1.99 -8.00
N LEU A 493 7.50 1.57 -6.81
CA LEU A 493 6.82 0.53 -6.03
C LEU A 493 5.38 0.92 -5.67
N LEU A 494 5.14 2.16 -5.24
CA LEU A 494 3.80 2.65 -4.92
C LEU A 494 2.88 2.72 -6.15
N ILE A 495 3.39 3.16 -7.31
CA ILE A 495 2.65 3.15 -8.58
C ILE A 495 2.37 1.72 -9.04
N TYR A 496 3.33 0.81 -8.94
CA TYR A 496 3.15 -0.60 -9.30
C TYR A 496 2.08 -1.29 -8.43
N LEU A 497 2.14 -1.10 -7.11
CA LEU A 497 1.16 -1.66 -6.16
C LEU A 497 -0.25 -1.09 -6.38
N ALA A 498 -0.33 0.20 -6.72
CA ALA A 498 -1.55 0.89 -7.10
C ALA A 498 -2.17 0.34 -8.41
N ALA A 499 -1.39 0.34 -9.50
CA ALA A 499 -1.86 -0.01 -10.84
C ALA A 499 -2.22 -1.51 -10.97
N SER A 500 -1.50 -2.39 -10.26
CA SER A 500 -1.85 -3.82 -10.16
C SER A 500 -3.09 -4.10 -9.30
N ARG A 501 -3.67 -3.07 -8.66
CA ARG A 501 -4.78 -3.14 -7.69
C ARG A 501 -4.49 -4.05 -6.48
N ARG A 502 -3.21 -4.32 -6.20
CA ARG A 502 -2.79 -5.22 -5.11
C ARG A 502 -2.89 -4.52 -3.74
N PHE A 503 -2.55 -3.23 -3.69
CA PHE A 503 -2.70 -2.35 -2.53
C PHE A 503 -3.13 -0.94 -3.00
N PHE A 504 -3.71 -0.14 -2.10
CA PHE A 504 -4.14 1.23 -2.38
C PHE A 504 -5.16 1.37 -3.53
N TYR A 505 -6.13 0.44 -3.60
CA TYR A 505 -7.32 0.63 -4.42
C TYR A 505 -8.12 1.82 -3.88
N ALA A 506 -8.32 2.83 -4.74
CA ALA A 506 -9.28 3.89 -4.48
C ALA A 506 -10.48 3.62 -5.40
N PRO A 507 -11.72 3.56 -4.88
CA PRO A 507 -12.89 3.51 -5.74
C PRO A 507 -12.97 4.81 -6.57
N PRO A 508 -13.54 4.77 -7.78
CA PRO A 508 -13.79 5.98 -8.56
C PRO A 508 -14.62 6.96 -7.73
N SER A 509 -14.33 8.26 -7.85
CA SER A 509 -15.07 9.30 -7.13
C SER A 509 -16.55 9.31 -7.53
N GLN A 510 -17.42 9.85 -6.67
CA GLN A 510 -18.85 9.95 -7.00
C GLN A 510 -19.09 10.74 -8.29
N ALA A 511 -18.28 11.77 -8.56
CA ALA A 511 -18.32 12.53 -9.81
C ALA A 511 -17.94 11.68 -11.03
N GLU A 512 -16.87 10.87 -10.95
CA GLU A 512 -16.49 9.95 -12.04
C GLU A 512 -17.52 8.84 -12.25
N GLN A 513 -18.13 8.31 -11.18
CA GLN A 513 -19.23 7.33 -11.29
C GLN A 513 -20.44 7.93 -12.02
N VAL A 514 -20.84 9.15 -11.66
CA VAL A 514 -21.93 9.88 -12.35
C VAL A 514 -21.56 10.17 -13.80
N ALA A 515 -20.34 10.65 -14.09
CA ALA A 515 -19.90 10.90 -15.46
C ALA A 515 -19.86 9.62 -16.31
N GLN A 516 -19.45 8.49 -15.74
CA GLN A 516 -19.43 7.19 -16.41
C GLN A 516 -20.84 6.65 -16.66
N LEU A 517 -21.77 6.84 -15.72
CA LEU A 517 -23.20 6.51 -15.91
C LEU A 517 -23.86 7.41 -16.95
N VAL A 518 -23.61 8.72 -16.93
CA VAL A 518 -24.15 9.68 -17.91
C VAL A 518 -23.62 9.38 -19.31
N SER A 519 -22.31 9.15 -19.47
CA SER A 519 -21.71 8.84 -20.79
C SER A 519 -22.16 7.48 -21.35
N THR A 520 -22.28 6.45 -20.51
CA THR A 520 -22.85 5.16 -20.97
C THR A 520 -24.32 5.30 -21.35
N ALA A 521 -25.14 6.00 -20.55
CA ALA A 521 -26.52 6.31 -20.90
C ALA A 521 -26.63 7.12 -22.21
N LEU A 522 -25.79 8.13 -22.41
CA LEU A 522 -25.76 8.92 -23.66
C LEU A 522 -25.42 8.07 -24.88
N SER A 523 -24.44 7.16 -24.75
CA SER A 523 -24.05 6.25 -25.83
C SER A 523 -25.15 5.24 -26.17
N ALA A 524 -25.85 4.71 -25.16
CA ALA A 524 -26.98 3.82 -25.34
C ALA A 524 -28.18 4.56 -25.97
N LEU A 525 -28.43 5.80 -25.54
CA LEU A 525 -29.47 6.66 -26.10
C LEU A 525 -29.18 6.99 -27.57
N GLY A 526 -27.96 7.40 -27.93
CA GLY A 526 -27.57 7.61 -29.33
C GLY A 526 -27.72 6.35 -30.20
N GLY A 527 -27.41 5.17 -29.65
CA GLY A 527 -27.64 3.88 -30.29
C GLY A 527 -29.13 3.51 -30.44
N ALA A 528 -30.00 3.96 -29.54
CA ALA A 528 -31.45 3.79 -29.65
C ALA A 528 -32.06 4.79 -30.64
N THR A 529 -31.71 6.08 -30.53
CA THR A 529 -32.17 7.17 -31.39
C THR A 529 -31.81 6.93 -32.86
N SER A 530 -30.58 6.49 -33.16
CA SER A 530 -30.19 6.13 -34.53
C SER A 530 -31.01 4.96 -35.11
N LYS A 531 -31.33 3.94 -34.30
CA LYS A 531 -32.24 2.84 -34.71
C LYS A 531 -33.67 3.32 -34.91
N LEU A 532 -34.17 4.23 -34.07
CA LEU A 532 -35.51 4.82 -34.22
C LEU A 532 -35.59 5.70 -35.47
N HIS A 533 -34.55 6.47 -35.80
CA HIS A 533 -34.47 7.19 -37.08
C HIS A 533 -34.47 6.22 -38.27
N ALA A 534 -33.68 5.14 -38.21
CA ALA A 534 -33.68 4.12 -39.27
C ALA A 534 -35.08 3.49 -39.44
N LEU A 535 -35.75 3.11 -38.35
CA LEU A 535 -37.12 2.57 -38.38
C LEU A 535 -38.15 3.57 -38.91
N SER A 536 -38.04 4.85 -38.53
CA SER A 536 -38.90 5.93 -39.01
C SER A 536 -38.73 6.12 -40.53
N VAL A 537 -37.48 6.21 -41.01
CA VAL A 537 -37.17 6.32 -42.44
C VAL A 537 -37.67 5.08 -43.19
N THR A 538 -37.39 3.85 -42.73
CA THR A 538 -37.87 2.64 -43.41
C THR A 538 -39.38 2.53 -43.45
N ARG A 539 -40.09 2.89 -42.37
CA ARG A 539 -41.56 2.95 -42.37
C ARG A 539 -42.07 4.00 -43.35
N SER A 540 -41.41 5.17 -43.40
CA SER A 540 -41.74 6.26 -44.32
C SER A 540 -41.47 5.90 -45.79
N THR A 541 -40.50 5.02 -46.09
CA THR A 541 -40.29 4.48 -47.44
C THR A 541 -41.28 3.37 -47.78
N VAL A 542 -41.57 2.44 -46.86
CA VAL A 542 -42.56 1.36 -47.05
C VAL A 542 -43.95 1.91 -47.33
N VAL A 543 -44.36 2.99 -46.65
CA VAL A 543 -45.66 3.64 -46.90
C VAL A 543 -45.73 4.36 -48.25
N ARG A 544 -44.59 4.79 -48.81
CA ARG A 544 -44.53 5.48 -50.12
C ARG A 544 -44.44 4.51 -51.31
N ASP A 545 -43.81 3.35 -51.16
CA ASP A 545 -43.75 2.32 -52.18
C ASP A 545 -44.98 1.40 -52.10
N ARG A 546 -45.80 1.38 -53.15
CA ARG A 546 -47.02 0.55 -53.23
C ARG A 546 -46.71 -0.94 -53.07
N VAL A 547 -45.63 -1.45 -53.66
CA VAL A 547 -45.31 -2.89 -53.65
C VAL A 547 -44.88 -3.36 -52.26
N LEU A 548 -44.17 -2.50 -51.51
CA LEU A 548 -43.80 -2.78 -50.13
C LEU A 548 -45.01 -2.62 -49.19
N LYS A 549 -45.83 -1.58 -49.40
CA LYS A 549 -47.06 -1.36 -48.64
C LYS A 549 -48.05 -2.52 -48.76
N ASP A 550 -48.30 -3.03 -49.97
CA ASP A 550 -49.24 -4.14 -50.18
C ASP A 550 -48.80 -5.43 -49.45
N ARG A 551 -47.48 -5.65 -49.32
CA ARG A 551 -46.88 -6.75 -48.56
C ARG A 551 -46.97 -6.55 -47.05
N ASP A 552 -46.70 -5.33 -46.55
CA ASP A 552 -46.86 -5.00 -45.13
C ASP A 552 -48.33 -5.12 -44.71
N ASP A 553 -49.26 -4.53 -45.48
CA ASP A 553 -50.70 -4.64 -45.24
C ASP A 553 -51.17 -6.11 -45.32
N ALA A 554 -50.58 -6.95 -46.18
CA ALA A 554 -50.90 -8.38 -46.24
C ALA A 554 -50.38 -9.14 -45.01
N TYR A 555 -49.17 -8.84 -44.54
CA TYR A 555 -48.62 -9.38 -43.30
C TYR A 555 -49.47 -8.99 -42.09
N TRP A 556 -49.83 -7.71 -41.95
CA TRP A 556 -50.70 -7.29 -40.83
C TRP A 556 -52.09 -7.91 -40.91
N ARG A 557 -52.66 -8.07 -42.11
CA ARG A 557 -53.92 -8.82 -42.31
C ARG A 557 -53.80 -10.27 -41.84
N THR A 558 -52.70 -10.98 -42.14
CA THR A 558 -52.53 -12.37 -41.67
C THR A 558 -52.28 -12.44 -40.15
N VAL A 559 -51.52 -11.51 -39.56
CA VAL A 559 -51.30 -11.46 -38.11
C VAL A 559 -52.60 -11.16 -37.35
N VAL A 560 -53.42 -10.23 -37.85
CA VAL A 560 -54.75 -9.91 -37.26
C VAL A 560 -55.70 -11.09 -37.42
N ALA A 561 -55.76 -11.73 -38.60
CA ALA A 561 -56.56 -12.94 -38.79
C ALA A 561 -56.13 -14.07 -37.83
N LEU A 562 -54.82 -14.29 -37.64
CA LEU A 562 -54.31 -15.28 -36.70
C LEU A 562 -54.67 -14.97 -35.22
N HIS A 563 -54.87 -13.68 -34.88
CA HIS A 563 -55.38 -13.27 -33.57
C HIS A 563 -56.89 -13.49 -33.43
N VAL A 564 -57.67 -13.15 -34.47
CA VAL A 564 -59.14 -13.25 -34.50
C VAL A 564 -59.63 -14.71 -34.62
N ASP A 565 -58.91 -15.54 -35.37
CA ASP A 565 -59.23 -16.96 -35.55
C ASP A 565 -58.62 -17.87 -34.47
N ASN A 566 -57.98 -17.31 -33.44
CA ASN A 566 -57.50 -18.08 -32.29
C ASN A 566 -58.72 -18.61 -31.50
N PRO A 567 -58.98 -19.94 -31.47
CA PRO A 567 -60.22 -20.50 -30.93
C PRO A 567 -60.37 -20.30 -29.41
N ALA A 568 -59.32 -19.89 -28.70
CA ALA A 568 -59.38 -19.51 -27.29
C ALA A 568 -60.14 -18.20 -27.02
N LEU A 569 -60.28 -17.31 -28.02
CA LEU A 569 -60.95 -16.00 -27.87
C LEU A 569 -62.41 -15.99 -28.35
N ARG A 570 -62.82 -16.92 -29.23
CA ARG A 570 -64.23 -17.04 -29.68
C ARG A 570 -65.16 -17.66 -28.62
N ALA A 571 -64.64 -18.05 -27.46
CA ALA A 571 -65.39 -18.77 -26.43
C ALA A 571 -66.00 -17.86 -25.32
N SER A 572 -66.10 -16.55 -25.52
CA SER A 572 -66.51 -15.59 -24.46
C SER A 572 -67.78 -14.78 -24.72
N GLU A 573 -68.54 -15.02 -25.80
CA GLU A 573 -69.79 -14.27 -26.06
C GLU A 573 -71.09 -15.12 -26.10
N ASP A 574 -71.02 -16.46 -26.18
CA ASP A 574 -72.22 -17.32 -26.20
C ASP A 574 -72.22 -18.40 -25.10
N GLY A 575 -73.20 -18.30 -24.18
CA GLY A 575 -73.79 -19.44 -23.44
C GLY A 575 -72.96 -20.12 -22.32
N PRO A 576 -73.56 -20.41 -21.14
CA PRO A 576 -72.82 -21.01 -20.03
C PRO A 576 -72.74 -22.56 -20.11
N GLY A 577 -71.54 -23.12 -20.07
CA GLY A 577 -71.34 -24.47 -19.50
C GLY A 577 -70.32 -25.41 -20.17
N ALA A 578 -69.03 -25.28 -19.82
CA ALA A 578 -68.05 -26.38 -19.81
C ALA A 578 -66.79 -25.97 -18.99
N PRO A 579 -66.02 -26.90 -18.39
CA PRO A 579 -65.01 -26.55 -17.38
C PRO A 579 -63.69 -26.04 -17.97
N ALA A 580 -63.11 -25.02 -17.34
CA ALA A 580 -61.87 -24.40 -17.77
C ALA A 580 -60.64 -25.32 -17.62
N ALA A 581 -60.06 -25.73 -18.75
CA ALA A 581 -58.70 -26.25 -18.82
C ALA A 581 -57.71 -25.08 -18.86
N SER A 582 -56.67 -25.13 -18.04
CA SER A 582 -55.73 -24.01 -17.87
C SER A 582 -54.68 -23.95 -18.99
N SER A 583 -54.93 -23.12 -20.00
CA SER A 583 -53.89 -22.61 -20.91
C SER A 583 -53.97 -21.08 -20.95
N ALA A 584 -52.95 -20.40 -20.41
CA ALA A 584 -52.90 -18.95 -20.43
C ALA A 584 -52.88 -18.43 -21.88
N ALA A 585 -53.77 -17.48 -22.19
CA ALA A 585 -53.73 -16.78 -23.45
C ALA A 585 -52.41 -16.02 -23.60
N PRO A 586 -51.87 -15.85 -24.82
CA PRO A 586 -50.81 -14.88 -25.07
C PRO A 586 -51.43 -13.49 -24.90
N ILE A 587 -51.28 -12.92 -23.70
CA ILE A 587 -51.64 -11.54 -23.38
C ILE A 587 -50.95 -10.64 -24.42
N SER A 588 -51.68 -9.71 -25.04
CA SER A 588 -51.00 -8.81 -25.98
C SER A 588 -49.98 -7.98 -25.19
N ILE A 589 -48.80 -7.73 -25.76
CA ILE A 589 -47.73 -6.95 -25.09
C ILE A 589 -48.23 -5.57 -24.61
N TRP A 590 -49.32 -5.04 -25.20
CA TRP A 590 -49.96 -3.79 -24.83
C TRP A 590 -50.88 -3.88 -23.60
N GLU A 591 -51.35 -5.07 -23.26
CA GLU A 591 -52.16 -5.37 -22.06
C GLU A 591 -51.32 -5.82 -20.87
N GLU A 592 -50.02 -6.10 -21.07
CA GLU A 592 -49.10 -6.38 -19.97
C GLU A 592 -49.12 -5.23 -18.96
N GLU A 593 -49.42 -5.55 -17.69
CA GLU A 593 -49.57 -4.54 -16.64
C GLU A 593 -48.28 -3.72 -16.42
N GLU A 594 -47.12 -4.25 -16.83
CA GLU A 594 -45.85 -3.51 -16.84
C GLU A 594 -45.80 -2.46 -17.95
N VAL A 595 -46.27 -2.79 -19.16
CA VAL A 595 -46.34 -1.89 -20.32
C VAL A 595 -47.43 -0.84 -20.13
N VAL A 596 -48.62 -1.21 -19.65
CA VAL A 596 -49.69 -0.25 -19.29
C VAL A 596 -49.22 0.72 -18.19
N ARG A 597 -48.48 0.22 -17.20
CA ARG A 597 -47.93 1.03 -16.09
C ARG A 597 -46.73 1.88 -16.54
N ALA A 598 -45.96 1.46 -17.54
CA ALA A 598 -44.94 2.28 -18.17
C ALA A 598 -45.56 3.40 -19.03
N MET A 599 -46.55 3.05 -19.86
CA MET A 599 -47.31 3.97 -20.71
C MET A 599 -48.00 5.06 -19.87
N SER A 600 -48.72 4.68 -18.82
CA SER A 600 -49.41 5.63 -17.93
C SER A 600 -48.45 6.54 -17.16
N ARG A 601 -47.29 6.04 -16.70
CA ARG A 601 -46.23 6.90 -16.10
C ARG A 601 -45.63 7.89 -17.09
N ALA A 602 -45.51 7.48 -18.35
CA ALA A 602 -45.01 8.33 -19.44
C ALA A 602 -46.04 9.41 -19.81
N MET A 603 -47.32 9.04 -19.95
CA MET A 603 -48.44 9.95 -20.21
C MET A 603 -48.70 10.91 -19.04
N ALA A 604 -48.49 10.48 -17.80
CA ALA A 604 -48.62 11.32 -16.59
C ALA A 604 -47.39 12.22 -16.31
N GLY A 605 -46.40 12.29 -17.21
CA GLY A 605 -45.23 13.18 -17.09
C GLY A 605 -44.23 12.84 -15.97
N GLN A 606 -44.51 11.85 -15.10
CA GLN A 606 -43.65 11.49 -13.96
C GLN A 606 -42.34 10.77 -14.35
N GLY A 607 -42.12 10.47 -15.63
CA GLY A 607 -40.89 9.86 -16.14
C GLY A 607 -39.71 10.82 -16.35
N GLY A 608 -39.86 12.12 -16.06
CA GLY A 608 -38.84 13.14 -16.40
C GLY A 608 -38.75 13.44 -17.91
N VAL A 609 -39.73 12.96 -18.68
CA VAL A 609 -39.85 13.10 -20.12
C VAL A 609 -41.14 13.89 -20.38
N GLU A 610 -40.98 15.17 -20.70
CA GLU A 610 -42.09 16.13 -20.81
C GLU A 610 -42.80 15.95 -22.16
N MET A 611 -43.87 15.13 -22.18
CA MET A 611 -44.59 14.76 -23.41
C MET A 611 -45.11 15.95 -24.22
N ALA A 612 -45.49 17.04 -23.57
CA ALA A 612 -45.91 18.27 -24.27
C ALA A 612 -44.76 18.91 -25.05
N LYS A 613 -43.56 18.93 -24.46
CA LYS A 613 -42.34 19.45 -25.08
C LYS A 613 -41.85 18.53 -26.20
N LEU A 614 -41.91 17.21 -26.00
CA LEU A 614 -41.67 16.22 -27.05
C LEU A 614 -42.71 16.26 -28.18
N GLY A 615 -43.96 16.61 -27.89
CA GLY A 615 -44.98 16.85 -28.90
C GLY A 615 -44.69 18.09 -29.73
N MET A 616 -44.21 19.17 -29.11
CA MET A 616 -43.73 20.37 -29.79
C MET A 616 -42.46 20.10 -30.61
N ASP A 617 -41.43 19.49 -30.02
CA ASP A 617 -40.19 19.10 -30.72
C ASP A 617 -40.49 18.12 -31.88
N ALA A 618 -41.42 17.17 -31.72
CA ALA A 618 -41.81 16.24 -32.78
C ALA A 618 -42.60 16.95 -33.90
N ALA A 619 -43.51 17.87 -33.55
CA ALA A 619 -44.23 18.67 -34.54
C ALA A 619 -43.30 19.66 -35.28
N GLU A 620 -42.32 20.25 -34.60
CA GLU A 620 -41.30 21.12 -35.18
C GLU A 620 -40.32 20.32 -36.06
N TYR A 621 -39.88 19.14 -35.61
CA TYR A 621 -39.04 18.22 -36.38
C TYR A 621 -39.76 17.72 -37.64
N VAL A 622 -41.03 17.32 -37.51
CA VAL A 622 -41.87 16.93 -38.67
C VAL A 622 -42.05 18.12 -39.61
N ASN A 623 -42.44 19.30 -39.14
CA ASN A 623 -42.57 20.50 -39.98
C ASN A 623 -41.26 20.92 -40.65
N THR A 624 -40.11 20.74 -39.98
CA THR A 624 -38.80 21.06 -40.54
C THR A 624 -38.42 20.08 -41.66
N ILE A 625 -38.85 18.81 -41.55
CA ILE A 625 -38.65 17.78 -42.57
C ILE A 625 -39.67 17.91 -43.72
N THR A 626 -40.93 18.23 -43.45
CA THR A 626 -41.96 18.41 -44.49
C THR A 626 -41.81 19.74 -45.24
N LYS A 627 -41.17 20.76 -44.65
CA LYS A 627 -40.85 22.03 -45.32
C LYS A 627 -40.13 21.89 -46.66
N GLY A 628 -39.36 20.82 -46.87
CA GLY A 628 -38.69 20.51 -48.14
C GLY A 628 -39.52 19.66 -49.11
N LEU A 629 -40.64 19.08 -48.66
CA LEU A 629 -41.54 18.25 -49.46
C LEU A 629 -42.71 19.07 -50.05
N ASP A 630 -43.22 20.04 -49.29
CA ASP A 630 -44.38 20.87 -49.70
C ASP A 630 -44.06 21.84 -50.86
N GLY A 631 -42.78 21.97 -51.25
CA GLY A 631 -42.31 22.77 -52.38
C GLY A 631 -42.12 22.02 -53.70
N ALA A 632 -42.36 20.70 -53.74
CA ALA A 632 -42.13 19.86 -54.94
C ALA A 632 -43.43 19.53 -55.71
N GLY A 633 -44.45 20.39 -55.59
CA GLY A 633 -45.81 20.16 -56.10
C GLY A 633 -46.49 21.41 -56.68
N GLN A 634 -45.73 22.26 -57.39
CA GLN A 634 -46.23 23.21 -58.38
C GLN A 634 -45.66 22.84 -59.76
#